data_AF-A0A960N797-F1
#
_entry.id   AF-A0A960N797-F1
#
_cell.length_a   1.000
_cell.length_b   1.000
_cell.length_c   1.000
_cell.angle_alpha   90.00
_cell.angle_beta   90.00
_cell.angle_gamma   90.00
#
_symmetry.space_group_name_H-M   'P 1'
#
loop_
_entity.id
_entity.type
_entity.pdbx_description
1 polymer ?
#
loop_
_entity_poly.entity_id
_entity_poly.type
_entity_poly.pdbx_seq_one_letter_code
_entity_poly.pdbx_strand_id
1 'polypeptide(L)'
;MNPTDDLGTILPGTGVANLRLGMTKDQVRAIMGKPDSITTDDFPDDSESISLHYPAQGLSFDFGSDNKYVLDTIRSERPDIRLFDRVLSGLSVKDALSLFEAQSHLPESDPLTFTDDDGSQVRAYDFDSLSLTLWFVNDALDAVQIGTFWADEDTPLFPES
;
A
#
# COMPACT_ATOMS: atom_id res chain seq x y z
N MET A 1 -11.26 -4.65 21.71
CA MET A 1 -10.84 -3.76 20.63
C MET A 1 -11.87 -3.88 19.53
N ASN A 2 -12.40 -2.76 19.05
CA ASN A 2 -13.13 -2.81 17.80
C ASN A 2 -12.09 -3.05 16.69
N PRO A 3 -12.36 -3.91 15.69
CA PRO A 3 -11.40 -4.18 14.61
C PRO A 3 -11.06 -2.95 13.74
N THR A 4 -11.80 -1.85 13.91
CA THR A 4 -11.50 -0.53 13.33
C THR A 4 -10.40 0.24 14.08
N ASP A 5 -9.95 -0.21 15.26
CA ASP A 5 -9.05 0.56 16.13
C ASP A 5 -7.56 0.35 15.80
N ASP A 6 -7.20 -0.65 14.99
CA ASP A 6 -5.81 -0.94 14.60
C ASP A 6 -5.59 -0.79 13.09
N LEU A 7 -5.55 0.47 12.64
CA LEU A 7 -5.15 0.84 11.28
C LEU A 7 -3.64 0.68 11.04
N GLY A 8 -2.86 0.27 12.05
CA GLY A 8 -1.42 0.08 11.91
C GLY A 8 -1.05 -1.28 11.34
N THR A 9 -1.86 -2.32 11.55
CA THR A 9 -1.51 -3.68 11.14
C THR A 9 -1.78 -3.93 9.65
N ILE A 10 -0.72 -4.25 8.91
CA ILE A 10 -0.78 -4.69 7.51
C ILE A 10 -1.20 -6.16 7.44
N LEU A 11 -2.13 -6.46 6.54
CA LEU A 11 -2.50 -7.80 6.11
C LEU A 11 -2.07 -7.96 4.64
N PRO A 12 -0.91 -8.59 4.35
CA PRO A 12 -0.38 -8.74 3.00
C PRO A 12 -1.41 -9.33 2.02
N GLY A 13 -1.48 -8.79 0.80
CA GLY A 13 -2.45 -9.17 -0.22
C GLY A 13 -3.93 -9.00 0.15
N THR A 14 -4.23 -8.37 1.28
CA THR A 14 -5.58 -8.34 1.87
C THR A 14 -6.03 -6.93 2.22
N GLY A 15 -5.21 -6.16 2.95
CA GLY A 15 -5.47 -4.76 3.29
C GLY A 15 -5.03 -4.36 4.70
N VAL A 16 -5.79 -3.50 5.36
CA VAL A 16 -5.47 -2.91 6.67
C VAL A 16 -6.72 -2.89 7.54
N ALA A 17 -6.64 -3.34 8.80
CA ALA A 17 -7.77 -3.35 9.74
C ALA A 17 -9.03 -4.04 9.17
N ASN A 18 -10.08 -3.27 8.86
CA ASN A 18 -11.31 -3.72 8.21
C ASN A 18 -11.40 -3.33 6.73
N LEU A 19 -10.41 -2.62 6.21
CA LEU A 19 -10.34 -2.23 4.80
C LEU A 19 -9.71 -3.37 4.03
N ARG A 20 -10.41 -3.81 2.99
CA ARG A 20 -10.03 -4.96 2.17
C ARG A 20 -9.95 -4.54 0.73
N LEU A 21 -8.95 -5.05 0.03
CA LEU A 21 -8.91 -5.00 -1.41
C LEU A 21 -10.20 -5.63 -1.98
N GLY A 22 -10.70 -5.10 -3.08
CA GLY A 22 -12.00 -5.47 -3.66
C GLY A 22 -13.18 -4.65 -3.13
N MET A 23 -13.01 -3.84 -2.09
CA MET A 23 -14.08 -2.95 -1.60
C MET A 23 -14.41 -1.83 -2.58
N THR A 24 -15.67 -1.43 -2.65
CA THR A 24 -16.07 -0.24 -3.41
C THR A 24 -15.71 1.04 -2.66
N LYS A 25 -15.66 2.17 -3.38
CA LYS A 25 -15.48 3.50 -2.79
C LYS A 25 -16.48 3.80 -1.67
N ASP A 26 -17.74 3.37 -1.82
CA ASP A 26 -18.78 3.60 -0.82
C ASP A 26 -18.57 2.73 0.44
N GLN A 27 -18.09 1.49 0.29
CA GLN A 27 -17.71 0.65 1.43
C GLN A 27 -16.54 1.25 2.20
N VAL A 28 -15.50 1.73 1.50
CA VAL A 28 -14.37 2.42 2.14
C VAL A 28 -14.83 3.67 2.88
N ARG A 29 -15.69 4.49 2.27
CA ARG A 29 -16.26 5.69 2.91
C ARG A 29 -17.17 5.37 4.10
N ALA A 30 -17.87 4.24 4.08
CA ALA A 30 -18.66 3.82 5.23
C ALA A 30 -17.80 3.50 6.46
N ILE A 31 -16.54 3.09 6.24
CA ILE A 31 -15.57 2.77 7.30
C ILE A 31 -14.75 4.00 7.69
N MET A 32 -14.17 4.70 6.71
CA MET A 32 -13.22 5.80 6.93
C MET A 32 -13.89 7.18 7.04
N GLY A 33 -15.16 7.29 6.65
CA GLY A 33 -15.85 8.56 6.52
C GLY A 33 -15.54 9.26 5.19
N LYS A 34 -15.62 10.59 5.19
CA LYS A 34 -15.36 11.40 4.00
C LYS A 34 -13.84 11.57 3.81
N PRO A 35 -13.29 11.36 2.60
CA PRO A 35 -11.89 11.67 2.32
C PRO A 35 -11.63 13.18 2.38
N ASP A 36 -10.41 13.55 2.74
CA ASP A 36 -9.95 14.93 2.76
C ASP A 36 -9.76 15.48 1.34
N SER A 37 -9.22 14.65 0.45
CA SER A 37 -9.09 14.96 -0.97
C SER A 37 -9.28 13.71 -1.84
N ILE A 38 -9.58 13.96 -3.10
CA ILE A 38 -9.73 12.94 -4.14
C ILE A 38 -8.88 13.39 -5.32
N THR A 39 -8.06 12.50 -5.86
CA THR A 39 -7.32 12.73 -7.10
C THR A 39 -7.77 11.72 -8.15
N THR A 40 -7.62 12.09 -9.41
CA THR A 40 -7.88 11.24 -10.56
C THR A 40 -6.69 11.37 -11.49
N ASP A 41 -6.11 10.23 -11.86
CA ASP A 41 -4.98 10.14 -12.76
C ASP A 41 -5.42 9.37 -14.02
N ASP A 42 -5.35 10.05 -15.16
CA ASP A 42 -5.64 9.48 -16.49
C ASP A 42 -4.35 8.96 -17.12
N PHE A 43 -4.36 7.73 -17.61
CA PHE A 43 -3.21 7.10 -18.25
C PHE A 43 -3.33 7.08 -19.79
N PRO A 44 -2.22 6.96 -20.53
CA PRO A 44 -2.23 7.02 -22.01
C PRO A 44 -3.00 5.89 -22.71
N ASP A 45 -3.32 4.81 -22.00
CA ASP A 45 -4.08 3.66 -22.49
C ASP A 45 -5.59 3.76 -22.20
N ASP A 46 -6.06 4.97 -21.87
CA ASP A 46 -7.44 5.29 -21.48
C ASP A 46 -7.87 4.65 -20.15
N SER A 47 -6.94 4.06 -19.39
CA SER A 47 -7.20 3.67 -18.00
C SER A 47 -7.18 4.89 -17.08
N GLU A 48 -7.90 4.80 -15.96
CA GLU A 48 -8.03 5.86 -14.95
C GLU A 48 -7.80 5.24 -13.57
N SER A 49 -7.12 5.96 -12.68
CA SER A 49 -7.10 5.67 -11.24
C SER A 49 -7.73 6.80 -10.45
N ILE A 50 -8.61 6.44 -9.52
CA ILE A 50 -9.16 7.39 -8.54
C ILE A 50 -8.55 7.08 -7.18
N SER A 51 -7.98 8.09 -6.53
CA SER A 51 -7.42 7.96 -5.18
C SER A 51 -8.25 8.72 -4.15
N LEU A 52 -8.55 8.07 -3.03
CA LEU A 52 -9.14 8.71 -1.84
C LEU A 52 -8.05 8.92 -0.78
N HIS A 53 -7.84 10.16 -0.37
CA HIS A 53 -6.78 10.52 0.57
C HIS A 53 -7.31 10.82 1.96
N TYR A 54 -6.66 10.23 2.97
CA TYR A 54 -6.94 10.37 4.40
C TYR A 54 -5.63 10.68 5.16
N PRO A 55 -4.99 11.83 4.90
CA PRO A 55 -3.68 12.17 5.49
C PRO A 55 -3.69 12.20 7.02
N ALA A 56 -4.81 12.58 7.64
CA ALA A 56 -4.95 12.54 9.10
C ALA A 56 -4.86 11.11 9.67
N GLN A 57 -5.18 10.09 8.86
CA GLN A 57 -5.05 8.68 9.21
C GLN A 57 -3.79 8.04 8.61
N GLY A 58 -3.02 8.76 7.79
CA GLY A 58 -1.85 8.27 7.07
C GLY A 58 -2.18 7.19 6.06
N LEU A 59 -3.32 7.30 5.36
CA LEU A 59 -3.80 6.29 4.42
C LEU A 59 -4.28 6.93 3.11
N SER A 60 -4.03 6.24 2.00
CA SER A 60 -4.71 6.48 0.73
C SER A 60 -5.17 5.15 0.12
N PHE A 61 -6.20 5.25 -0.73
CA PHE A 61 -6.89 4.11 -1.34
C PHE A 61 -7.09 4.38 -2.82
N ASP A 62 -6.55 3.51 -3.68
CA ASP A 62 -6.64 3.67 -5.13
C ASP A 62 -7.64 2.68 -5.73
N PHE A 63 -8.29 3.12 -6.80
CA PHE A 63 -9.37 2.43 -7.48
C PHE A 63 -9.17 2.57 -8.99
N GLY A 64 -8.47 1.61 -9.59
CA GLY A 64 -8.21 1.57 -11.03
C GLY A 64 -9.41 1.12 -11.85
N SER A 65 -9.55 1.70 -13.05
CA SER A 65 -10.58 1.34 -14.03
C SER A 65 -10.47 -0.12 -14.48
N ASP A 66 -9.25 -0.64 -14.60
CA ASP A 66 -8.95 -2.01 -15.01
C ASP A 66 -9.50 -3.02 -14.01
N ASN A 67 -9.54 -2.62 -12.75
CA ASN A 67 -10.10 -3.37 -11.64
C ASN A 67 -11.58 -3.04 -11.39
N LYS A 68 -12.29 -2.45 -12.37
CA LYS A 68 -13.71 -2.05 -12.25
C LYS A 68 -13.96 -1.10 -11.08
N TYR A 69 -12.98 -0.27 -10.74
CA TYR A 69 -13.03 0.73 -9.67
C TYR A 69 -13.34 0.15 -8.28
N VAL A 70 -12.88 -1.07 -8.01
CA VAL A 70 -12.75 -1.59 -6.65
C VAL A 70 -11.39 -1.24 -6.07
N LEU A 71 -11.25 -1.30 -4.75
CA LEU A 71 -10.02 -0.99 -4.04
C LEU A 71 -8.93 -1.99 -4.44
N ASP A 72 -7.92 -1.54 -5.17
CA ASP A 72 -6.83 -2.40 -5.64
C ASP A 72 -5.49 -2.11 -4.94
N THR A 73 -5.37 -0.92 -4.36
CA THR A 73 -4.15 -0.46 -3.71
C THR A 73 -4.47 0.27 -2.43
N ILE A 74 -3.78 -0.10 -1.35
CA ILE A 74 -3.80 0.63 -0.08
C ILE A 74 -2.38 1.10 0.20
N ARG A 75 -2.18 2.41 0.33
CA ARG A 75 -0.91 2.97 0.77
C ARG A 75 -1.04 3.49 2.20
N SER A 76 -0.04 3.18 3.02
CA SER A 76 0.01 3.60 4.41
C SER A 76 1.34 4.27 4.75
N GLU A 77 1.25 5.49 5.25
CA GLU A 77 2.35 6.34 5.73
C GLU A 77 2.33 6.43 7.27
N ARG A 78 1.66 5.49 7.92
CA ARG A 78 1.41 5.56 9.36
C ARG A 78 2.69 5.34 10.16
N PRO A 79 2.95 6.13 11.22
CA PRO A 79 4.12 5.95 12.07
C PRO A 79 4.05 4.67 12.92
N ASP A 80 2.86 4.10 13.10
CA ASP A 80 2.61 2.87 13.85
C ASP A 80 2.37 1.65 12.96
N ILE A 81 2.70 1.75 11.65
CA ILE A 81 2.50 0.66 10.71
C ILE A 81 3.33 -0.58 11.09
N ARG A 82 2.69 -1.75 11.09
CA ARG A 82 3.23 -3.00 11.60
C ARG A 82 3.10 -4.15 10.62
N LEU A 83 4.16 -4.95 10.58
CA LEU A 83 4.20 -6.28 9.98
C LEU A 83 5.18 -7.14 10.78
N PHE A 84 4.94 -8.45 10.88
CA PHE A 84 5.79 -9.38 11.64
C PHE A 84 6.00 -8.97 13.12
N ASP A 85 4.96 -8.41 13.75
CA ASP A 85 5.01 -7.85 15.11
C ASP A 85 6.08 -6.77 15.32
N ARG A 86 6.47 -6.05 14.26
CA ARG A 86 7.43 -4.95 14.29
C ARG A 86 6.84 -3.71 13.64
N VAL A 87 7.16 -2.55 14.21
CA VAL A 87 6.88 -1.27 13.55
C VAL A 87 7.88 -1.10 12.42
N LEU A 88 7.38 -0.75 11.23
CA LEU A 88 8.23 -0.61 10.04
C LEU A 88 8.64 0.84 9.77
N SER A 89 7.80 1.82 10.11
CA SER A 89 8.04 3.23 9.81
C SER A 89 9.39 3.71 10.35
N GLY A 90 10.16 4.40 9.52
CA GLY A 90 11.47 4.94 9.86
C GLY A 90 12.61 3.91 9.93
N LEU A 91 12.36 2.63 9.66
CA LEU A 91 13.45 1.66 9.52
C LEU A 91 14.37 2.06 8.36
N SER A 92 15.68 1.83 8.55
CA SER A 92 16.62 1.96 7.44
C SER A 92 16.35 0.88 6.39
N VAL A 93 16.75 1.13 5.14
CA VAL A 93 16.70 0.11 4.07
C VAL A 93 17.30 -1.22 4.54
N LYS A 94 18.48 -1.18 5.17
CA LYS A 94 19.16 -2.38 5.66
C LYS A 94 18.32 -3.14 6.71
N ASP A 95 17.79 -2.43 7.69
CA ASP A 95 17.03 -3.05 8.79
C ASP A 95 15.70 -3.63 8.29
N ALA A 96 15.02 -2.93 7.39
CA ALA A 96 13.80 -3.41 6.76
C ALA A 96 14.06 -4.67 5.91
N LEU A 97 15.09 -4.66 5.04
CA LEU A 97 15.43 -5.83 4.24
C LEU A 97 15.84 -7.03 5.10
N SER A 98 16.63 -6.81 6.17
CA SER A 98 16.99 -7.87 7.11
C SER A 98 15.77 -8.44 7.85
N LEU A 99 14.78 -7.61 8.18
CA LEU A 99 13.52 -8.06 8.79
C LEU A 99 12.74 -8.99 7.85
N PHE A 100 12.61 -8.61 6.57
CA PHE A 100 11.91 -9.42 5.57
C PHE A 100 12.67 -10.71 5.25
N GLU A 101 13.99 -10.64 5.10
CA GLU A 101 14.84 -11.82 4.87
C GLU A 101 14.74 -12.82 6.03
N ALA A 102 14.67 -12.34 7.29
CA ALA A 102 14.47 -13.19 8.45
C ALA A 102 13.11 -13.93 8.45
N GLN A 103 12.14 -13.43 7.69
CA GLN A 103 10.85 -14.08 7.43
C GLN A 103 10.84 -14.86 6.11
N SER A 104 11.99 -15.07 5.47
CA SER A 104 12.15 -15.75 4.18
C SER A 104 11.50 -15.02 3.00
N HIS A 105 11.39 -13.70 3.07
CA HIS A 105 10.93 -12.85 1.97
C HIS A 105 12.09 -12.00 1.44
N LEU A 106 12.33 -12.09 0.14
CA LEU A 106 13.33 -11.29 -0.57
C LEU A 106 12.61 -10.35 -1.56
N PRO A 107 13.22 -9.21 -1.90
CA PRO A 107 12.73 -8.38 -3.00
C PRO A 107 12.70 -9.16 -4.31
N GLU A 108 11.70 -8.91 -5.14
CA GLU A 108 11.55 -9.56 -6.45
C GLU A 108 12.68 -9.16 -7.42
N SER A 109 13.09 -7.89 -7.35
CA SER A 109 14.12 -7.33 -8.23
C SER A 109 14.94 -6.22 -7.55
N ASP A 110 15.88 -5.65 -8.30
CA ASP A 110 16.58 -4.45 -7.87
C ASP A 110 15.60 -3.29 -7.64
N PRO A 111 15.82 -2.44 -6.63
CA PRO A 111 14.86 -1.39 -6.30
C PRO A 111 14.74 -0.36 -7.42
N LEU A 112 13.51 0.10 -7.66
CA LEU A 112 13.31 1.35 -8.38
C LEU A 112 13.93 2.48 -7.57
N THR A 113 14.80 3.28 -8.20
CA THR A 113 15.47 4.41 -7.54
C THR A 113 15.35 5.67 -8.38
N PHE A 114 14.95 6.77 -7.77
CA PHE A 114 14.89 8.07 -8.42
C PHE A 114 15.09 9.21 -7.41
N THR A 115 15.28 10.42 -7.91
CA THR A 115 15.29 11.65 -7.10
C THR A 115 14.00 12.41 -7.39
N ASP A 116 13.25 12.73 -6.34
CA ASP A 116 12.04 13.52 -6.43
C ASP A 116 12.35 15.00 -6.68
N ASP A 117 11.35 15.80 -7.06
CA ASP A 117 11.50 17.21 -7.43
C ASP A 117 12.07 18.07 -6.29
N ASP A 118 11.85 17.66 -5.04
CA ASP A 118 12.39 18.32 -3.85
C ASP A 118 13.84 17.92 -3.51
N GLY A 119 14.44 17.02 -4.30
CA GLY A 119 15.79 16.49 -4.13
C GLY A 119 15.88 15.24 -3.26
N SER A 120 14.77 14.75 -2.72
CA SER A 120 14.72 13.53 -1.91
C SER A 120 15.08 12.29 -2.73
N GLN A 121 15.86 11.39 -2.14
CA GLN A 121 16.19 10.12 -2.76
C GLN A 121 15.10 9.09 -2.44
N VAL A 122 14.41 8.60 -3.47
CA VAL A 122 13.35 7.61 -3.34
C VAL A 122 13.85 6.24 -3.78
N ARG A 123 13.52 5.20 -3.01
CA ARG A 123 13.72 3.80 -3.38
C ARG A 123 12.46 2.99 -3.10
N ALA A 124 12.05 2.16 -4.05
CA ALA A 124 10.95 1.22 -3.87
C ALA A 124 11.45 -0.21 -4.01
N TYR A 125 11.07 -1.07 -3.07
CA TYR A 125 11.35 -2.51 -3.11
C TYR A 125 10.04 -3.29 -3.15
N ASP A 126 9.86 -4.06 -4.22
CA ASP A 126 8.69 -4.91 -4.41
C ASP A 126 8.91 -6.31 -3.83
N PHE A 127 7.91 -6.82 -3.13
CA PHE A 127 7.87 -8.14 -2.52
C PHE A 127 6.64 -8.90 -3.01
N ASP A 128 6.75 -9.54 -4.18
CA ASP A 128 5.65 -10.29 -4.82
C ASP A 128 5.06 -11.35 -3.91
N SER A 129 5.90 -12.03 -3.13
CA SER A 129 5.48 -13.04 -2.14
C SER A 129 4.51 -12.52 -1.06
N LEU A 130 4.39 -11.20 -0.92
CA LEU A 130 3.50 -10.53 0.03
C LEU A 130 2.50 -9.59 -0.66
N SER A 131 2.64 -9.35 -1.98
CA SER A 131 1.99 -8.25 -2.70
C SER A 131 2.14 -6.91 -1.95
N LEU A 132 3.39 -6.56 -1.65
CA LEU A 132 3.76 -5.33 -0.94
C LEU A 132 4.88 -4.59 -1.66
N THR A 133 4.85 -3.26 -1.59
CA THR A 133 5.97 -2.40 -1.95
C THR A 133 6.38 -1.58 -0.74
N LEU A 134 7.68 -1.55 -0.44
CA LEU A 134 8.28 -0.70 0.58
C LEU A 134 8.85 0.56 -0.08
N TRP A 135 8.34 1.72 0.31
CA TRP A 135 8.79 3.02 -0.19
C TRP A 135 9.69 3.70 0.84
N PHE A 136 10.92 3.97 0.44
CA PHE A 136 11.92 4.66 1.25
C PHE A 136 12.17 6.05 0.70
N VAL A 137 12.23 7.02 1.60
CA VAL A 137 12.63 8.41 1.30
C VAL A 137 13.83 8.73 2.16
N ASN A 138 14.94 9.14 1.52
CA ASN A 138 16.19 9.48 2.19
C ASN A 138 16.67 8.37 3.16
N ASP A 139 16.64 7.12 2.69
CA ASP A 139 17.05 5.90 3.42
C ASP A 139 16.16 5.48 4.61
N ALA A 140 15.03 6.15 4.85
CA ALA A 140 14.06 5.78 5.87
C ALA A 140 12.76 5.28 5.23
N LEU A 141 12.17 4.21 5.79
CA LEU A 141 10.87 3.71 5.32
C LEU A 141 9.79 4.75 5.60
N ASP A 142 9.20 5.26 4.53
CA ASP A 142 8.20 6.32 4.53
C ASP A 142 6.79 5.73 4.41
N ALA A 143 6.60 4.80 3.47
CA ALA A 143 5.31 4.19 3.22
C ALA A 143 5.40 2.70 2.91
N VAL A 144 4.29 2.01 3.14
CA VAL A 144 4.06 0.66 2.62
C VAL A 144 2.82 0.70 1.74
N GLN A 145 2.96 0.14 0.54
CA GLN A 145 1.86 -0.06 -0.38
C GLN A 145 1.48 -1.54 -0.39
N ILE A 146 0.18 -1.81 -0.35
CA ILE A 146 -0.41 -3.13 -0.35
C ILE A 146 -1.21 -3.27 -1.63
N GLY A 147 -0.84 -4.26 -2.44
CA GLY A 147 -1.56 -4.63 -3.65
C GLY A 147 -2.33 -5.94 -3.46
N THR A 148 -3.03 -6.33 -4.51
CA THR A 148 -3.66 -7.66 -4.64
C THR A 148 -2.66 -8.69 -5.12
N PHE A 149 -2.87 -9.96 -4.78
CA PHE A 149 -2.21 -11.04 -5.54
C PHE A 149 -2.80 -11.14 -6.94
N TRP A 150 -2.08 -11.79 -7.85
CA TRP A 150 -2.46 -11.93 -9.24
C TRP A 150 -2.40 -13.41 -9.64
N ALA A 151 -3.41 -13.89 -10.36
CA ALA A 151 -3.43 -15.26 -10.90
C ALA A 151 -2.59 -15.37 -12.18
N ASP A 152 -2.59 -14.28 -12.94
CA ASP A 152 -1.83 -14.03 -14.16
C ASP A 152 -1.65 -12.52 -14.33
N GLU A 153 -1.08 -12.07 -15.44
CA GLU A 153 -0.76 -10.65 -15.69
C GLU A 153 -1.98 -9.72 -15.63
N ASP A 154 -3.20 -10.24 -15.86
CA ASP A 154 -4.41 -9.43 -15.99
C ASP A 154 -5.49 -9.74 -14.93
N THR A 155 -5.31 -10.77 -14.10
CA THR A 155 -6.36 -11.28 -13.21
C THR A 155 -6.02 -11.07 -11.73
N PRO A 156 -6.55 -10.02 -11.08
CA PRO A 156 -6.35 -9.80 -9.65
C PRO A 156 -7.14 -10.80 -8.81
N LEU A 157 -6.51 -11.29 -7.75
CA LEU A 157 -7.08 -12.18 -6.73
C LEU A 157 -7.45 -11.38 -5.48
N PHE A 158 -8.64 -10.79 -5.51
CA PHE A 158 -9.18 -10.10 -4.34
C PHE A 158 -9.54 -11.08 -3.22
N PRO A 159 -9.30 -10.72 -1.94
CA PRO A 159 -9.73 -11.53 -0.82
C PRO A 159 -11.26 -11.68 -0.81
N GLU A 160 -11.75 -12.90 -0.54
CA GLU A 160 -13.18 -13.12 -0.33
C GLU A 160 -13.67 -12.31 0.88
N SER A 161 -14.75 -11.55 0.68
CA SER A 161 -15.37 -10.65 1.66
C SER A 161 -16.34 -11.36 2.59
#